data_AF-A0AAE3XXS3-F1
#
_entry.id   AF-A0AAE3XXS3-F1
#
_cell.length_a   1.000
_cell.length_b   1.000
_cell.length_c   1.000
_cell.angle_alpha   90.00
_cell.angle_beta   90.00
_cell.angle_gamma   90.00
#
_symmetry.space_group_name_H-M   'P 1'
#
loop_
_entity.id
_entity.type
_entity.pdbx_description
1 polymer ?
#
loop_
_entity_poly.entity_id
_entity_poly.type
_entity_poly.pdbx_seq_one_letter_code
_entity_poly.pdbx_strand_id
1 'polypeptide(L)'
;MALIEVLVAMLIFMLGVLGLVGLQGTMTRTQTDSKMRADAANLASEAIGRMWVDIANLSSFAGTTTCTAASCLEWRNKVTSVLPGGGAVITVAANGDVAVTVSWSMPGGETHRYVTRSTIALRTAS
;
A
#
# COMPACT_ATOMS: atom_id res chain seq x y z
N MET A 1 -57.30 10.18 11.77
CA MET A 1 -56.26 10.94 11.04
C MET A 1 -54.98 10.87 11.87
N ALA A 2 -54.25 9.76 11.78
CA ALA A 2 -53.00 9.54 12.53
C ALA A 2 -52.24 8.34 11.95
N LEU A 3 -52.97 7.28 11.58
CA LEU A 3 -52.39 6.08 10.96
C LEU A 3 -51.61 6.39 9.67
N ILE A 4 -52.20 7.15 8.74
CA ILE A 4 -51.53 7.52 7.48
C ILE A 4 -50.27 8.37 7.73
N GLU A 5 -50.28 9.19 8.77
CA GLU A 5 -49.23 10.15 9.10
C GLU A 5 -48.02 9.43 9.71
N VAL A 6 -48.27 8.48 10.61
CA VAL A 6 -47.23 7.60 11.16
C VAL A 6 -46.64 6.70 10.07
N LEU A 7 -47.46 6.17 9.15
CA LEU A 7 -46.98 5.35 8.03
C LEU A 7 -46.07 6.14 7.08
N VAL A 8 -46.43 7.38 6.76
CA VAL A 8 -45.60 8.27 5.93
C VAL A 8 -44.30 8.65 6.66
N ALA A 9 -44.37 8.95 7.97
CA ALA A 9 -43.18 9.25 8.77
C ALA A 9 -42.21 8.05 8.84
N MET A 10 -42.74 6.83 9.04
CA MET A 10 -41.94 5.60 9.03
C MET A 10 -41.32 5.34 7.65
N LEU A 11 -42.06 5.55 6.57
CA LEU A 11 -41.55 5.38 5.21
C LEU A 11 -40.35 6.30 4.93
N ILE A 12 -40.49 7.60 5.23
CA ILE A 12 -39.42 8.58 5.02
C ILE A 12 -38.21 8.24 5.90
N PHE A 13 -38.43 7.83 7.14
CA PHE A 13 -37.37 7.40 8.04
C PHE A 13 -36.60 6.19 7.50
N MET A 14 -37.31 5.16 7.00
CA MET A 14 -36.69 3.98 6.39
C MET A 14 -35.83 4.34 5.18
N LEU A 15 -36.31 5.24 4.30
CA LEU A 15 -35.54 5.73 3.16
C LEU A 15 -34.27 6.48 3.59
N GLY A 16 -34.36 7.29 4.66
CA GLY A 16 -33.21 7.99 5.24
C GLY A 16 -32.13 7.04 5.77
N VAL A 17 -32.53 5.97 6.49
CA VAL A 17 -31.60 4.96 7.02
C VAL A 17 -30.93 4.19 5.89
N LEU A 18 -31.68 3.79 4.86
CA LEU A 18 -31.13 3.13 3.66
C LEU A 18 -30.08 4.00 2.96
N GLY A 19 -30.35 5.30 2.81
CA GLY A 19 -29.39 6.25 2.24
C GLY A 19 -28.09 6.33 3.06
N LEU A 20 -28.20 6.38 4.39
CA LEU A 20 -27.04 6.41 5.27
C LEU A 20 -26.22 5.12 5.24
N VAL A 21 -26.86 3.95 5.22
CA VAL A 21 -26.17 2.64 5.12
C VAL A 21 -25.43 2.52 3.79
N GLY A 22 -26.03 2.98 2.69
CA GLY A 22 -25.37 3.03 1.38
C GLY A 22 -24.09 3.86 1.42
N LEU A 23 -24.15 5.06 2.03
CA LEU A 23 -22.98 5.91 2.19
C LEU A 23 -21.90 5.26 3.07
N GLN A 24 -22.28 4.64 4.19
CA GLN A 24 -21.35 3.91 5.09
C GLN A 24 -20.60 2.79 4.36
N GLY A 25 -21.26 2.06 3.46
CA GLY A 25 -20.63 1.03 2.64
C GLY A 25 -19.54 1.60 1.74
N THR A 26 -19.81 2.72 1.06
CA THR A 26 -18.82 3.38 0.20
C THR A 26 -17.63 3.93 0.99
N MET A 27 -17.89 4.58 2.14
CA MET A 27 -16.84 5.11 3.02
C MET A 27 -15.89 4.00 3.49
N THR A 28 -16.42 2.86 3.93
CA THR A 28 -15.60 1.72 4.39
C THR A 28 -14.64 1.22 3.32
N ARG A 29 -15.09 1.16 2.05
CA ARG A 29 -14.24 0.77 0.92
C ARG A 29 -13.13 1.78 0.66
N THR A 30 -13.45 3.07 0.66
CA THR A 30 -12.45 4.14 0.47
C THR A 30 -11.41 4.21 1.59
N GLN A 31 -11.82 3.94 2.83
CA GLN A 31 -10.88 3.86 3.97
C GLN A 31 -9.93 2.68 3.82
N THR A 32 -10.43 1.52 3.38
CA THR A 32 -9.59 0.33 3.16
C THR A 32 -8.56 0.57 2.06
N ASP A 33 -8.96 1.19 0.94
CA ASP A 33 -8.04 1.59 -0.14
C ASP A 33 -6.95 2.54 0.38
N SER A 34 -7.37 3.59 1.08
CA SER A 34 -6.45 4.59 1.65
C SER A 34 -5.45 3.95 2.61
N LYS A 35 -5.92 3.01 3.45
CA LYS A 35 -5.06 2.26 4.37
C LYS A 35 -4.04 1.41 3.63
N MET A 36 -4.44 0.67 2.60
CA MET A 36 -3.50 -0.14 1.81
C MET A 36 -2.44 0.71 1.11
N ARG A 37 -2.83 1.88 0.59
CA ARG A 37 -1.89 2.83 -0.02
C ARG A 37 -0.90 3.38 1.00
N ALA A 38 -1.36 3.68 2.22
CA ALA A 38 -0.49 4.11 3.32
C ALA A 38 0.45 2.98 3.77
N ASP A 39 -0.05 1.76 3.90
CA ASP A 39 0.77 0.58 4.26
C ASP A 39 1.85 0.31 3.19
N ALA A 40 1.50 0.42 1.90
CA ALA A 40 2.46 0.29 0.79
C ALA A 40 3.53 1.39 0.81
N ALA A 41 3.16 2.64 1.11
CA ALA A 41 4.10 3.75 1.24
C ALA A 41 5.06 3.56 2.43
N ASN A 42 4.54 3.09 3.56
CA ASN A 42 5.35 2.74 4.74
C ASN A 42 6.32 1.60 4.43
N LEU A 43 5.86 0.54 3.77
CA LEU A 43 6.72 -0.58 3.37
C LEU A 43 7.82 -0.12 2.41
N ALA A 44 7.51 0.75 1.46
CA ALA A 44 8.50 1.27 0.52
C ALA A 44 9.55 2.15 1.24
N SER A 45 9.12 2.97 2.21
CA SER A 45 10.00 3.80 3.03
C SER A 45 10.89 2.95 3.94
N GLU A 46 10.34 1.88 4.51
CA GLU A 46 11.09 0.89 5.30
C GLU A 46 12.18 0.21 4.45
N ALA A 47 11.88 -0.15 3.19
CA ALA A 47 12.86 -0.71 2.27
C ALA A 47 14.03 0.25 2.03
N ILE A 48 13.72 1.53 1.75
CA ILE A 48 14.73 2.58 1.60
C ILE A 48 15.57 2.68 2.87
N GLY A 49 14.94 2.74 4.05
CA GLY A 49 15.65 2.80 5.34
C GLY A 49 16.62 1.63 5.54
N ARG A 50 16.22 0.41 5.19
CA ARG A 50 17.10 -0.77 5.24
C ARG A 50 18.30 -0.64 4.29
N MET A 51 18.09 -0.09 3.09
CA MET A 51 19.16 0.18 2.12
C MET A 51 20.13 1.28 2.57
N TRP A 52 19.64 2.28 3.31
CA TRP A 52 20.47 3.31 3.93
C TRP A 52 21.36 2.79 5.06
N VAL A 53 20.94 1.72 5.74
CA VAL A 53 21.77 1.07 6.77
C VAL A 53 22.85 0.21 6.13
N ASP A 54 22.55 -0.43 5.00
CA ASP A 54 23.44 -1.35 4.29
C ASP A 54 23.85 -0.84 2.91
N ILE A 55 24.37 0.40 2.87
CA ILE A 55 24.78 1.09 1.63
C ILE A 55 25.85 0.29 0.88
N ALA A 56 26.72 -0.42 1.60
CA ALA A 56 27.79 -1.22 1.01
C ALA A 56 27.26 -2.38 0.15
N ASN A 57 26.06 -2.88 0.42
CA ASN A 57 25.44 -4.01 -0.26
C ASN A 57 24.17 -3.63 -1.03
N LEU A 58 24.04 -2.38 -1.50
CA LEU A 58 22.87 -1.91 -2.26
C LEU A 58 22.46 -2.83 -3.42
N SER A 59 23.43 -3.39 -4.15
CA SER A 59 23.16 -4.34 -5.24
C SER A 59 22.44 -5.61 -4.78
N SER A 60 22.64 -6.04 -3.52
CA SER A 60 21.98 -7.21 -2.92
C SER A 60 20.49 -7.00 -2.64
N PHE A 61 20.03 -5.75 -2.66
CA PHE A 61 18.60 -5.40 -2.56
C PHE A 61 17.90 -5.37 -3.92
N ALA A 62 18.65 -5.25 -5.02
CA ALA A 62 18.06 -5.18 -6.36
C ALA A 62 17.43 -6.52 -6.74
N GLY A 63 16.22 -6.46 -7.30
CA GLY A 63 15.52 -7.63 -7.80
C GLY A 63 14.01 -7.45 -7.97
N THR A 64 13.44 -8.27 -8.85
CA THR A 64 12.02 -8.25 -9.22
C THR A 64 11.20 -9.26 -8.41
N THR A 65 11.75 -10.44 -8.15
CA THR A 65 11.09 -11.57 -7.47
C THR A 65 11.86 -12.08 -6.27
N THR A 66 13.17 -11.81 -6.18
CA THR A 66 14.05 -12.21 -5.09
C THR A 66 15.11 -11.13 -4.84
N CYS A 67 15.77 -11.20 -3.70
CA CYS A 67 16.94 -10.40 -3.36
C CYS A 67 17.86 -11.25 -2.48
N THR A 68 19.15 -10.92 -2.44
CA THR A 68 20.17 -11.74 -1.74
C THR A 68 20.39 -11.30 -0.30
N ALA A 69 20.06 -10.04 0.03
CA ALA A 69 20.12 -9.55 1.41
C ALA A 69 19.02 -10.18 2.29
N ALA A 70 19.40 -10.75 3.43
CA ALA A 70 18.44 -11.35 4.38
C ALA A 70 17.38 -10.34 4.85
N SER A 71 17.79 -9.10 5.11
CA SER A 71 16.91 -7.99 5.48
C SER A 71 15.92 -7.64 4.36
N CYS A 72 16.28 -7.85 3.09
CA CYS A 72 15.36 -7.67 1.97
C CYS A 72 14.35 -8.83 1.89
N LEU A 73 14.78 -10.07 2.13
CA LEU A 73 13.87 -11.23 2.13
C LEU A 73 12.80 -11.10 3.22
N GLU A 74 13.20 -10.72 4.44
CA GLU A 74 12.25 -10.44 5.54
C GLU A 74 11.26 -9.33 5.18
N TRP A 75 11.74 -8.25 4.57
CA TRP A 75 10.88 -7.16 4.12
C TRP A 75 9.88 -7.63 3.05
N ARG A 76 10.29 -8.47 2.09
CA ARG A 76 9.38 -8.99 1.05
C ARG A 76 8.34 -9.94 1.62
N ASN A 77 8.71 -10.77 2.61
CA ASN A 77 7.75 -11.60 3.33
C ASN A 77 6.70 -10.74 4.06
N LYS A 78 7.14 -9.62 4.64
CA LYS A 78 6.24 -8.64 5.25
C LYS A 78 5.31 -8.00 4.22
N VAL A 79 5.82 -7.64 3.03
CA VAL A 79 4.98 -7.11 1.92
C VAL A 79 3.88 -8.09 1.56
N THR A 80 4.19 -9.38 1.39
CA THR A 80 3.19 -10.41 1.06
C THR A 80 2.20 -10.69 2.19
N SER A 81 2.59 -10.45 3.45
CA SER A 81 1.73 -10.64 4.62
C SER A 81 0.79 -9.45 4.86
N VAL A 82 1.22 -8.23 4.53
CA VAL A 82 0.45 -7.00 4.78
C VAL A 82 -0.46 -6.67 3.59
N LEU A 83 0.00 -6.95 2.37
CA LEU A 83 -0.72 -6.61 1.14
C LEU A 83 -1.20 -7.87 0.40
N PRO A 84 -2.50 -7.97 0.06
CA PRO A 84 -3.02 -9.08 -0.74
C PRO A 84 -2.45 -9.04 -2.16
N GLY A 85 -1.94 -10.17 -2.65
CA GLY A 85 -1.23 -10.22 -3.93
C GLY A 85 0.03 -9.33 -3.95
N GLY A 86 0.62 -9.07 -2.78
CA GLY A 86 1.74 -8.17 -2.61
C GLY A 86 2.95 -8.56 -3.46
N GLY A 87 3.41 -7.64 -4.30
CA GLY A 87 4.63 -7.75 -5.09
C GLY A 87 5.55 -6.58 -4.80
N ALA A 88 6.86 -6.79 -4.94
CA ALA A 88 7.85 -5.76 -4.68
C ALA A 88 8.99 -5.84 -5.68
N VAL A 89 9.32 -4.74 -6.34
CA VAL A 89 10.45 -4.64 -7.26
C VAL A 89 11.37 -3.53 -6.78
N ILE A 90 12.64 -3.85 -6.59
CA ILE A 90 13.68 -2.88 -6.25
C ILE A 90 14.66 -2.83 -7.42
N THR A 91 14.91 -1.63 -7.93
CA THR A 91 15.93 -1.38 -8.94
C THR A 91 16.96 -0.43 -8.39
N VAL A 92 18.23 -0.80 -8.46
CA VAL A 92 19.37 0.03 -8.06
C VAL A 92 20.17 0.36 -9.32
N ALA A 93 20.32 1.64 -9.62
CA ALA A 93 21.10 2.15 -10.73
C ALA A 93 22.56 2.39 -10.32
N ALA A 94 23.47 2.38 -11.30
CA ALA A 94 24.91 2.50 -11.08
C ALA A 94 25.33 3.85 -10.44
N ASN A 95 24.49 4.88 -10.53
CA ASN A 95 24.70 6.19 -9.91
C ASN A 95 24.22 6.27 -8.45
N GLY A 96 23.74 5.16 -7.87
CA GLY A 96 23.19 5.13 -6.51
C GLY A 96 21.71 5.49 -6.43
N ASP A 97 21.03 5.70 -7.57
CA ASP A 97 19.58 5.87 -7.57
C ASP A 97 18.87 4.55 -7.32
N VAL A 98 17.95 4.55 -6.37
CA VAL A 98 17.13 3.40 -6.03
C VAL A 98 15.67 3.73 -6.29
N ALA A 99 14.98 2.84 -6.99
CA ALA A 99 13.53 2.86 -7.11
C ALA A 99 12.94 1.62 -6.44
N VAL A 100 12.02 1.84 -5.49
CA VAL A 100 11.26 0.80 -4.83
C VAL A 100 9.81 0.89 -5.32
N THR A 101 9.35 -0.21 -5.90
CA THR A 101 7.99 -0.38 -6.40
C THR A 101 7.30 -1.43 -5.56
N VAL A 102 6.18 -1.09 -4.94
CA VAL A 102 5.31 -2.03 -4.20
C VAL A 102 3.99 -2.12 -4.95
N SER A 103 3.52 -3.34 -5.22
CA SER A 103 2.24 -3.61 -5.90
C SER A 103 1.35 -4.49 -5.04
N TRP A 104 0.04 -4.32 -5.16
CA TRP A 104 -0.95 -5.16 -4.46
C TRP A 104 -2.24 -5.23 -5.26
N SER A 105 -3.02 -6.28 -5.04
CA SER A 105 -4.28 -6.52 -5.75
C SER A 105 -5.43 -6.53 -4.76
N MET A 106 -6.44 -5.69 -5.00
CA MET A 106 -7.66 -5.70 -4.17
C MET A 106 -8.58 -6.85 -4.60
N PRO A 107 -9.51 -7.28 -3.74
CA PRO A 107 -10.51 -8.31 -4.07
C PRO A 107 -11.38 -8.00 -5.31
N GLY A 108 -11.34 -6.76 -5.82
CA GLY A 108 -12.00 -6.35 -7.07
C GLY A 108 -11.17 -6.57 -8.35
N GLY A 109 -9.99 -7.19 -8.26
CA GLY A 109 -9.15 -7.54 -9.41
C GLY A 109 -8.22 -6.43 -9.91
N GLU A 110 -8.39 -5.20 -9.44
CA GLU A 110 -7.50 -4.09 -9.80
C GLU A 110 -6.16 -4.20 -9.06
N THR A 111 -5.07 -4.14 -9.82
CA THR A 111 -3.70 -4.14 -9.27
C THR A 111 -3.22 -2.72 -9.14
N HIS A 112 -2.92 -2.31 -7.92
CA HIS A 112 -2.39 -1.01 -7.58
C HIS A 112 -0.87 -1.07 -7.45
N ARG A 113 -0.21 0.07 -7.68
CA ARG A 113 1.24 0.21 -7.59
C ARG A 113 1.62 1.52 -6.92
N TYR A 114 2.53 1.45 -5.96
CA TYR A 114 3.19 2.57 -5.34
C TYR A 114 4.68 2.55 -5.71
N VAL A 115 5.23 3.68 -6.13
CA VAL A 115 6.64 3.81 -6.52
C VAL A 115 7.25 4.97 -5.77
N THR A 116 8.39 4.72 -5.14
CA THR A 116 9.23 5.75 -4.54
C THR A 116 10.63 5.67 -5.14
N ARG A 117 11.28 6.81 -5.28
CA ARG A 117 12.65 6.92 -5.78
C ARG A 117 13.48 7.72 -4.79
N SER A 118 14.67 7.23 -4.48
CA SER A 118 15.62 7.89 -3.60
C SER A 118 17.01 7.71 -4.17
N THR A 119 17.81 8.77 -4.13
CA THR A 119 19.25 8.68 -4.39
C THR A 119 19.96 8.36 -3.08
N ILE A 120 20.79 7.32 -3.08
CA ILE A 120 21.65 6.97 -1.95
C ILE A 120 23.07 7.26 -2.41
N ALA A 121 23.66 8.35 -1.90
CA ALA A 121 25.01 8.75 -2.25
C ALA A 121 26.00 7.67 -1.81
N LEU A 122 26.56 6.96 -2.78
CA LEU A 122 27.69 6.06 -2.54
C LEU A 122 28.85 6.93 -2.05
N ARG A 123 29.35 6.68 -0.84
CA ARG A 123 30.49 7.43 -0.30
C ARG A 123 31.69 7.19 -1.22
N THR A 124 31.96 8.14 -2.11
CA THR A 124 33.19 8.16 -2.90
C THR A 124 34.34 8.37 -1.93
N ALA A 125 35.14 7.33 -1.74
CA ALA A 125 36.43 7.47 -1.06
C ALA A 125 37.32 8.35 -1.95
N SER A 126 37.58 9.58 -1.50
CA SER A 126 38.67 10.44 -1.97
C SER A 126 39.97 10.06 -1.27
#